data_AF-A0A1H3YLQ4-F1
#
_entry.id   AF-A0A1H3YLQ4-F1
#
_cell.length_a   1.000
_cell.length_b   1.000
_cell.length_c   1.000
_cell.angle_alpha   90.00
_cell.angle_beta   90.00
_cell.angle_gamma   90.00
#
_symmetry.space_group_name_H-M   'P 1'
#
loop_
_entity.id
_entity.type
_entity.pdbx_description
1 polymer ?
#
loop_
_entity_poly.entity_id
_entity_poly.type
_entity_poly.pdbx_seq_one_letter_code
_entity_poly.pdbx_strand_id
1 'polypeptide(L)'
;MIVVATADFELYHEVVDRLRERGVTFTTVEPGDDLPDGASVVVTAPDDPVPTGEVDHVTATADEARRAVDEALAHLRGGDGRTVVGVDPGPRPGIAVLSGETVVAAFQVPLGDAVETIRDEVADAPDPLVRIGDGARIQSARLVNDLEDVTVELVDETGTTPYLGSGARGMDDVLAAVNIARLSGERVTSREVDPTAGELQRIKDRSRQVSADDRTIDDALARRVATGDLSIEEALTEHRER
;
A
#
# COMPACT_ATOMS: atom_id res chain seq x y z
N MET A 1 5.80 -5.32 23.90
CA MET A 1 6.07 -6.77 24.04
C MET A 1 4.74 -7.53 24.01
N ILE A 2 4.68 -8.74 23.42
CA ILE A 2 3.48 -9.61 23.50
C ILE A 2 3.48 -10.35 24.84
N VAL A 3 2.32 -10.36 25.50
CA VAL A 3 2.08 -11.12 26.73
C VAL A 3 1.00 -12.16 26.45
N VAL A 4 1.26 -13.42 26.79
CA VAL A 4 0.25 -14.49 26.77
C VAL A 4 -0.23 -14.70 28.20
N ALA A 5 -1.51 -14.43 28.46
CA ALA A 5 -2.12 -14.47 29.78
C ALA A 5 -3.40 -15.33 29.72
N THR A 6 -3.23 -16.65 29.67
CA THR A 6 -4.36 -17.58 29.54
C THR A 6 -4.24 -18.80 30.44
N ALA A 7 -5.37 -19.24 31.01
CA ALA A 7 -5.48 -20.52 31.72
C ALA A 7 -5.83 -21.68 30.76
N ASP A 8 -6.20 -21.37 29.51
CA ASP A 8 -6.47 -22.39 28.49
C ASP A 8 -5.16 -22.98 27.99
N PHE A 9 -4.94 -24.25 28.32
CA PHE A 9 -3.71 -24.97 27.98
C PHE A 9 -3.53 -25.14 26.47
N GLU A 10 -4.62 -25.35 25.73
CA GLU A 10 -4.57 -25.58 24.29
C GLU A 10 -4.24 -24.29 23.54
N LEU A 11 -4.91 -23.18 23.89
CA LEU A 11 -4.59 -21.86 23.36
C LEU A 11 -3.15 -21.46 23.70
N TYR A 12 -2.72 -21.66 24.95
CA TYR A 12 -1.36 -21.34 25.39
C TYR A 12 -0.32 -22.00 24.48
N HIS A 13 -0.42 -23.31 24.28
CA HIS A 13 0.54 -24.06 23.49
C HIS A 13 0.52 -23.65 22.02
N GLU A 14 -0.67 -23.53 21.42
CA GLU A 14 -0.82 -23.13 20.04
C GLU A 14 -0.25 -21.71 19.77
N VAL A 15 -0.47 -20.76 20.67
CA VAL A 15 0.06 -19.39 20.54
C VAL A 15 1.58 -19.35 20.78
N VAL A 16 2.06 -19.99 21.85
CA VAL A 16 3.49 -20.00 22.22
C VAL A 16 4.35 -20.65 21.13
N ASP A 17 3.92 -21.79 20.60
CA ASP A 17 4.67 -22.49 19.55
C ASP A 17 4.78 -21.61 18.29
N ARG A 18 3.66 -20.99 17.87
CA ARG A 18 3.64 -20.06 16.73
C ARG A 18 4.50 -18.81 16.93
N LEU A 19 4.55 -18.25 18.14
CA LEU A 19 5.39 -17.09 18.45
C LEU A 19 6.88 -17.47 18.43
N ARG A 20 7.22 -18.67 18.93
CA ARG A 20 8.59 -19.21 18.90
C ARG A 20 9.07 -19.52 17.50
N GLU A 21 8.25 -20.16 16.68
CA GLU A 21 8.53 -20.42 15.25
C GLU A 21 8.87 -19.13 14.50
N ARG A 22 8.24 -18.03 14.86
CA ARG A 22 8.44 -16.69 14.27
C ARG A 22 9.54 -15.86 14.95
N GLY A 23 10.22 -16.38 15.97
CA GLY A 23 11.31 -15.68 16.67
C GLY A 23 10.88 -14.41 17.41
N VAL A 24 9.62 -14.33 17.83
CA VAL A 24 9.05 -13.13 18.45
C VAL A 24 9.45 -13.05 19.93
N THR A 25 9.73 -11.85 20.42
CA THR A 25 9.93 -11.63 21.87
C THR A 25 8.58 -11.53 22.57
N PHE A 26 8.28 -12.50 23.44
CA PHE A 26 7.06 -12.55 24.23
C PHE A 26 7.37 -12.98 25.67
N THR A 27 6.40 -12.76 26.55
CA THR A 27 6.41 -13.28 27.92
C THR A 27 5.05 -13.90 28.26
N THR A 28 4.99 -14.63 29.36
CA THR A 28 3.81 -15.34 29.84
C THR A 28 3.55 -14.96 31.29
N VAL A 29 2.30 -14.69 31.65
CA VAL A 29 1.86 -14.35 33.02
C VAL A 29 0.61 -15.15 33.38
N GLU A 30 0.29 -15.26 34.67
CA GLU A 30 -0.96 -15.90 35.07
C GLU A 30 -2.16 -14.98 34.74
N PRO A 31 -3.33 -15.53 34.37
CA PRO A 31 -4.50 -14.72 34.06
C PRO A 31 -4.96 -13.91 35.28
N GLY A 32 -5.09 -12.60 35.10
CA GLY A 32 -5.48 -11.66 36.17
C GLY A 32 -4.32 -11.05 36.96
N ASP A 33 -3.08 -11.46 36.68
CA ASP A 33 -1.90 -10.78 37.23
C ASP A 33 -1.61 -9.44 36.53
N ASP A 34 -0.86 -8.59 37.21
CA ASP A 34 -0.37 -7.33 36.65
C ASP A 34 0.54 -7.56 35.44
N LEU A 35 0.32 -6.79 34.39
CA LEU A 35 1.14 -6.85 33.18
C LEU A 35 2.53 -6.23 33.40
N PRO A 36 3.60 -6.81 32.84
CA PRO A 36 4.94 -6.25 32.96
C PRO A 36 5.09 -4.91 32.23
N ASP A 37 5.99 -4.06 32.73
CA ASP A 37 6.34 -2.79 32.09
C ASP A 37 6.79 -3.02 30.63
N GLY A 38 6.14 -2.35 29.68
CA GLY A 38 6.39 -2.51 28.24
C GLY A 38 5.55 -3.60 27.56
N ALA A 39 4.55 -4.16 28.24
CA ALA A 39 3.47 -4.89 27.59
C ALA A 39 2.75 -3.97 26.58
N SER A 40 2.63 -4.45 25.33
CA SER A 40 1.96 -3.70 24.26
C SER A 40 0.72 -4.42 23.77
N VAL A 41 0.73 -5.76 23.84
CA VAL A 41 -0.40 -6.61 23.42
C VAL A 41 -0.54 -7.77 24.38
N VAL A 42 -1.77 -8.12 24.73
CA VAL A 42 -2.11 -9.29 25.53
C VAL A 42 -2.99 -10.25 24.74
N VAL A 43 -2.68 -11.54 24.78
CA VAL A 43 -3.52 -12.62 24.23
C VAL A 43 -4.13 -13.41 25.38
N THR A 44 -5.46 -13.56 25.38
CA THR A 44 -6.21 -14.33 26.40
C THR A 44 -7.27 -15.24 25.77
N ALA A 45 -7.75 -16.23 26.51
CA ALA A 45 -8.95 -16.98 26.13
C ALA A 45 -10.22 -16.19 26.47
N PRO A 46 -11.39 -16.54 25.91
CA PRO A 46 -12.65 -15.86 26.20
C PRO A 46 -13.10 -15.93 27.66
N ASP A 47 -12.72 -17.00 28.36
CA ASP A 47 -13.08 -17.23 29.77
C ASP A 47 -12.07 -16.63 30.77
N ASP A 48 -10.95 -16.09 30.27
CA ASP A 48 -9.92 -15.48 31.11
C ASP A 48 -10.31 -14.06 31.56
N PRO A 49 -9.77 -13.57 32.69
CA PRO A 49 -9.92 -12.18 33.10
C PRO A 49 -9.37 -11.22 32.05
N VAL A 50 -10.18 -10.23 31.69
CA VAL A 50 -9.77 -9.17 30.77
C VAL A 50 -8.73 -8.28 31.46
N PRO A 51 -7.56 -8.03 30.83
CA PRO A 51 -6.53 -7.17 31.41
C PRO A 51 -7.05 -5.74 31.62
N THR A 52 -6.56 -5.09 32.67
CA THR A 52 -6.91 -3.69 32.98
C THR A 52 -5.76 -2.76 32.58
N GLY A 53 -6.02 -1.77 31.72
CA GLY A 53 -5.02 -0.80 31.25
C GLY A 53 -5.19 -0.35 29.78
N GLU A 54 -4.31 0.53 29.32
CA GLU A 54 -4.19 0.94 27.91
C GLU A 54 -3.24 -0.01 27.16
N VAL A 55 -3.66 -1.25 26.93
CA VAL A 55 -2.88 -2.27 26.21
C VAL A 55 -3.79 -2.96 25.19
N ASP A 56 -3.31 -3.22 23.99
CA ASP A 56 -4.09 -3.93 22.98
C ASP A 56 -4.42 -5.35 23.45
N HIS A 57 -5.66 -5.79 23.25
CA HIS A 57 -6.15 -7.06 23.78
C HIS A 57 -6.75 -7.91 22.67
N VAL A 58 -6.20 -9.11 22.51
CA VAL A 58 -6.65 -10.12 21.54
C VAL A 58 -7.24 -11.30 22.29
N THR A 59 -8.51 -11.59 22.04
CA THR A 59 -9.21 -12.76 22.60
C THR A 59 -9.38 -13.83 21.53
N ALA A 60 -9.03 -15.08 21.84
CA ALA A 60 -9.10 -16.18 20.89
C ALA A 60 -9.26 -17.56 21.55
N THR A 61 -9.83 -18.53 20.84
CA THR A 61 -9.73 -19.96 21.20
C THR A 61 -8.53 -20.63 20.54
N ALA A 62 -8.22 -21.87 20.92
CA ALA A 62 -7.10 -22.63 20.34
C ALA A 62 -7.19 -22.76 18.80
N ASP A 63 -8.37 -23.02 18.26
CA ASP A 63 -8.61 -23.09 16.81
C ASP A 63 -8.32 -21.75 16.08
N GLU A 64 -8.39 -20.64 16.81
CA GLU A 64 -8.14 -19.30 16.31
C GLU A 64 -6.71 -18.82 16.58
N ALA A 65 -5.84 -19.63 17.20
CA ALA A 65 -4.50 -19.22 17.62
C ALA A 65 -3.65 -18.62 16.50
N ARG A 66 -3.82 -19.10 15.25
CA ARG A 66 -3.17 -18.50 14.09
C ARG A 66 -3.61 -17.04 13.89
N ARG A 67 -4.92 -16.81 13.84
CA ARG A 67 -5.51 -15.47 13.69
C ARG A 67 -5.07 -14.56 14.83
N ALA A 68 -5.09 -15.07 16.06
CA ALA A 68 -4.71 -14.34 17.25
C ALA A 68 -3.25 -13.88 17.24
N VAL A 69 -2.33 -14.75 16.80
CA VAL A 69 -0.90 -14.40 16.66
C VAL A 69 -0.70 -13.35 15.58
N ASP A 70 -1.36 -13.49 14.43
CA ASP A 70 -1.23 -12.54 13.33
C ASP A 70 -1.76 -11.15 13.75
N GLU A 71 -2.91 -11.11 14.46
CA GLU A 71 -3.48 -9.90 15.05
C GLU A 71 -2.56 -9.30 16.13
N ALA A 72 -2.05 -10.11 17.05
CA ALA A 72 -1.17 -9.64 18.11
C ALA A 72 0.16 -9.07 17.58
N LEU A 73 0.67 -9.61 16.48
CA LEU A 73 1.84 -9.07 15.80
C LEU A 73 1.55 -7.74 15.10
N ALA A 74 0.35 -7.56 14.55
CA ALA A 74 -0.09 -6.29 13.99
C ALA A 74 -0.13 -5.20 15.09
N HIS A 75 -0.72 -5.53 16.24
CA HIS A 75 -0.77 -4.63 17.40
C HIS A 75 0.61 -4.34 18.00
N LEU A 76 1.51 -5.33 18.09
CA LEU A 76 2.86 -5.12 18.62
C LEU A 76 3.65 -4.11 17.79
N ARG A 77 3.34 -4.03 16.50
CA ARG A 77 3.91 -3.08 15.56
C ARG A 77 3.12 -1.77 15.49
N GLY A 78 2.19 -1.55 16.43
CA GLY A 78 1.42 -0.31 16.64
C GLY A 78 0.11 -0.23 15.86
N GLY A 79 -0.50 -1.35 15.44
CA GLY A 79 -1.63 -1.32 14.49
C GLY A 79 -1.20 -0.91 13.06
N ASP A 80 -0.07 -0.22 12.93
CA ASP A 80 0.53 0.34 11.72
C ASP A 80 1.78 -0.45 11.23
N GLY A 81 2.04 -1.65 11.76
CA GLY A 81 3.17 -2.50 11.34
C GLY A 81 3.10 -3.08 9.93
N ARG A 82 2.10 -2.66 9.19
CA ARG A 82 1.85 -3.00 7.81
C ARG A 82 2.83 -2.25 6.94
N THR A 83 3.42 -2.93 5.96
CA THR A 83 4.11 -2.24 4.88
C THR A 83 3.05 -1.53 4.06
N VAL A 84 3.05 -0.20 4.09
CA VAL A 84 2.15 0.64 3.29
C VAL A 84 2.97 1.34 2.22
N VAL A 85 2.60 1.12 0.97
CA VAL A 85 3.19 1.80 -0.18
C VAL A 85 2.23 2.89 -0.62
N GLY A 86 2.61 4.16 -0.47
CA GLY A 86 1.89 5.27 -1.08
C GLY A 86 2.42 5.54 -2.48
N VAL A 87 1.51 5.83 -3.41
CA VAL A 87 1.82 6.09 -4.81
C VAL A 87 1.11 7.35 -5.26
N ASP A 88 1.90 8.37 -5.64
CA ASP A 88 1.42 9.55 -6.35
C ASP A 88 1.48 9.29 -7.86
N PRO A 89 0.34 9.08 -8.54
CA PRO A 89 0.34 8.67 -9.93
C PRO A 89 0.70 9.81 -10.88
N GLY A 90 1.38 9.47 -11.97
CA GLY A 90 1.83 10.42 -12.96
C GLY A 90 2.67 9.76 -14.05
N PRO A 91 3.28 10.54 -14.96
CA PRO A 91 4.18 9.98 -15.97
C PRO A 91 5.43 9.35 -15.34
N ARG A 92 5.83 9.83 -14.15
CA ARG A 92 6.87 9.24 -13.32
C ARG A 92 6.38 9.19 -11.86
N PRO A 93 5.61 8.16 -11.48
CA PRO A 93 5.00 8.09 -10.16
C PRO A 93 6.01 8.25 -9.03
N GLY A 94 5.63 9.01 -8.00
CA GLY A 94 6.30 9.00 -6.71
C GLY A 94 5.84 7.78 -5.92
N ILE A 95 6.78 7.02 -5.34
CA ILE A 95 6.49 5.82 -4.55
C ILE A 95 7.16 6.00 -3.19
N ALA A 96 6.42 5.79 -2.11
CA ALA A 96 6.95 5.84 -0.74
C ALA A 96 6.54 4.58 0.01
N VAL A 97 7.52 3.87 0.57
CA VAL A 97 7.29 2.66 1.37
C VAL A 97 7.41 3.03 2.84
N LEU A 98 6.36 2.74 3.60
CA LEU A 98 6.26 3.05 5.01
C LEU A 98 6.13 1.75 5.82
N SER A 99 6.77 1.74 6.97
CA SER A 99 6.52 0.79 8.05
C SER A 99 6.15 1.60 9.29
N GLY A 100 4.89 1.55 9.69
CA GLY A 100 4.32 2.52 10.63
C GLY A 100 4.40 3.94 10.06
N GLU A 101 4.91 4.86 10.88
CA GLU A 101 5.11 6.26 10.49
C GLU A 101 6.42 6.52 9.73
N THR A 102 7.30 5.51 9.66
CA THR A 102 8.68 5.65 9.13
C THR A 102 8.73 5.38 7.64
N VAL A 103 9.30 6.31 6.88
CA VAL A 103 9.62 6.10 5.45
C VAL A 103 10.89 5.28 5.35
N VAL A 104 10.79 4.04 4.83
CA VAL A 104 11.93 3.12 4.69
C VAL A 104 12.57 3.22 3.31
N ALA A 105 11.78 3.54 2.29
CA ALA A 105 12.24 3.74 0.94
C ALA A 105 11.36 4.75 0.20
N ALA A 106 11.94 5.41 -0.79
CA ALA A 106 11.22 6.35 -1.64
C ALA A 106 11.85 6.40 -3.03
N PHE A 107 11.01 6.39 -4.05
CA PHE A 107 11.41 6.26 -5.44
C PHE A 107 10.65 7.24 -6.33
N GLN A 108 11.25 7.55 -7.47
CA GLN A 108 10.55 8.14 -8.60
C GLN A 108 10.96 7.42 -9.88
N VAL A 109 10.06 6.61 -10.41
CA VAL A 109 10.33 5.72 -11.56
C VAL A 109 9.39 6.04 -12.72
N PRO A 110 9.74 5.69 -13.97
CA PRO A 110 8.79 5.71 -15.08
C PRO A 110 7.54 4.87 -14.78
N LEU A 111 6.37 5.29 -15.27
CA LEU A 111 5.10 4.57 -15.03
C LEU A 111 5.16 3.08 -15.41
N GLY A 112 5.91 2.72 -16.46
CA GLY A 112 6.09 1.33 -16.89
C GLY A 112 6.84 0.45 -15.88
N ASP A 113 7.67 1.05 -15.03
CA ASP A 113 8.51 0.34 -14.05
C ASP A 113 7.88 0.36 -12.64
N ALA A 114 6.83 1.17 -12.44
CA ALA A 114 6.23 1.41 -11.14
C ALA A 114 5.61 0.15 -10.53
N VAL A 115 4.93 -0.67 -11.32
CA VAL A 115 4.29 -1.91 -10.85
C VAL A 115 5.33 -2.91 -10.35
N GLU A 116 6.40 -3.13 -11.12
CA GLU A 116 7.50 -4.01 -10.73
C GLU A 116 8.18 -3.50 -9.45
N THR A 117 8.47 -2.19 -9.40
CA THR A 117 9.04 -1.55 -8.19
C THR A 117 8.17 -1.79 -6.96
N ILE A 118 6.86 -1.59 -7.06
CA ILE A 118 5.93 -1.81 -5.94
C ILE A 118 5.93 -3.28 -5.53
N ARG A 119 5.89 -4.21 -6.49
CA ARG A 119 5.89 -5.66 -6.23
C ARG A 119 7.16 -6.09 -5.50
N ASP A 120 8.32 -5.58 -5.90
CA ASP A 120 9.60 -5.89 -5.24
C ASP A 120 9.59 -5.42 -3.78
N GLU A 121 9.07 -4.23 -3.50
CA GLU A 121 9.02 -3.66 -2.14
C GLU A 121 7.99 -4.36 -1.24
N VAL A 122 6.98 -5.04 -1.80
CA VAL A 122 5.95 -5.75 -1.04
C VAL A 122 6.11 -7.27 -1.00
N ALA A 123 7.06 -7.84 -1.74
CA ALA A 123 7.18 -9.29 -1.93
C ALA A 123 7.33 -10.08 -0.62
N ASP A 124 8.09 -9.54 0.34
CA ASP A 124 8.34 -10.16 1.64
C ASP A 124 7.39 -9.66 2.75
N ALA A 125 6.48 -8.75 2.43
CA ALA A 125 5.54 -8.20 3.39
C ALA A 125 4.37 -9.17 3.63
N PRO A 126 4.02 -9.48 4.90
CA PRO A 126 2.95 -10.46 5.18
C PRO A 126 1.54 -9.97 4.86
N ASP A 127 1.30 -8.65 4.88
CA ASP A 127 0.01 -8.03 4.58
C ASP A 127 0.21 -6.63 3.97
N PRO A 128 0.77 -6.50 2.75
CA PRO A 128 1.07 -5.19 2.18
C PRO A 128 -0.21 -4.40 1.85
N LEU A 129 -0.14 -3.07 1.99
CA LEU A 129 -1.12 -2.14 1.42
C LEU A 129 -0.47 -1.32 0.33
N VAL A 130 -1.18 -1.12 -0.77
CA VAL A 130 -0.84 -0.07 -1.73
C VAL A 130 -1.93 0.98 -1.71
N ARG A 131 -1.58 2.24 -1.46
CA ARG A 131 -2.46 3.40 -1.52
C ARG A 131 -2.11 4.24 -2.73
N ILE A 132 -3.07 4.47 -3.61
CA ILE A 132 -2.87 5.16 -4.89
C ILE A 132 -3.72 6.42 -4.90
N GLY A 133 -3.09 7.56 -5.17
CA GLY A 133 -3.79 8.84 -5.34
C GLY A 133 -4.78 8.83 -6.50
N ASP A 134 -5.87 9.58 -6.40
CA ASP A 134 -6.93 9.60 -7.41
C ASP A 134 -6.77 10.69 -8.47
N GLY A 135 -5.81 11.62 -8.30
CA GLY A 135 -5.65 12.80 -9.12
C GLY A 135 -5.32 12.52 -10.60
N ALA A 136 -4.33 11.66 -10.86
CA ALA A 136 -3.92 11.29 -12.22
C ALA A 136 -4.71 10.07 -12.74
N ARG A 137 -6.01 10.27 -12.98
CA ARG A 137 -7.02 9.21 -13.25
C ARG A 137 -6.56 8.07 -14.16
N ILE A 138 -5.97 8.38 -15.33
CA ILE A 138 -5.50 7.36 -16.28
C ILE A 138 -4.37 6.53 -15.69
N GLN A 139 -3.39 7.19 -15.08
CA GLN A 139 -2.23 6.55 -14.48
C GLN A 139 -2.61 5.76 -13.23
N SER A 140 -3.47 6.32 -12.37
CA SER A 140 -4.02 5.61 -11.22
C SER A 140 -4.77 4.36 -11.65
N ALA A 141 -5.62 4.44 -12.69
CA ALA A 141 -6.37 3.29 -13.17
C ALA A 141 -5.47 2.17 -13.67
N ARG A 142 -4.43 2.52 -14.43
CA ARG A 142 -3.41 1.56 -14.87
C ARG A 142 -2.73 0.88 -13.69
N LEU A 143 -2.26 1.65 -12.71
CA LEU A 143 -1.60 1.09 -11.52
C LEU A 143 -2.55 0.17 -10.72
N VAL A 144 -3.80 0.57 -10.50
CA VAL A 144 -4.80 -0.26 -9.81
C VAL A 144 -5.01 -1.59 -10.56
N ASN A 145 -5.19 -1.54 -11.88
CA ASN A 145 -5.51 -2.73 -12.67
C ASN A 145 -4.31 -3.67 -12.82
N ASP A 146 -3.07 -3.16 -12.80
CA ASP A 146 -1.85 -3.96 -12.94
C ASP A 146 -1.36 -4.54 -11.58
N LEU A 147 -1.96 -4.13 -10.46
CA LEU A 147 -1.63 -4.55 -9.08
C LEU A 147 -2.69 -5.52 -8.50
N GLU A 148 -3.11 -6.51 -9.30
CA GLU A 148 -4.16 -7.48 -8.92
C GLU A 148 -3.80 -8.40 -7.73
N ASP A 149 -2.52 -8.62 -7.49
CA ASP A 149 -2.01 -9.54 -6.45
C ASP A 149 -1.86 -8.91 -5.07
N VAL A 150 -2.18 -7.62 -4.92
CA VAL A 150 -1.98 -6.86 -3.66
C VAL A 150 -3.26 -6.13 -3.27
N THR A 151 -3.42 -5.83 -1.97
CA THR A 151 -4.54 -5.01 -1.52
C THR A 151 -4.31 -3.56 -1.92
N VAL A 152 -5.20 -2.99 -2.73
CA VAL A 152 -5.13 -1.61 -3.21
C VAL A 152 -6.24 -0.76 -2.61
N GLU A 153 -5.89 0.44 -2.14
CA GLU A 153 -6.79 1.51 -1.71
C GLU A 153 -6.62 2.72 -2.63
N LEU A 154 -7.74 3.27 -3.10
CA LEU A 154 -7.78 4.53 -3.82
C LEU A 154 -8.01 5.68 -2.85
N VAL A 155 -7.11 6.66 -2.84
CA VAL A 155 -7.12 7.79 -1.92
C VAL A 155 -7.62 9.03 -2.65
N ASP A 156 -8.64 9.69 -2.10
CA ASP A 156 -9.11 10.98 -2.58
C ASP A 156 -8.18 12.09 -2.09
N GLU A 157 -7.50 12.75 -3.04
CA GLU A 157 -6.56 13.83 -2.76
C GLU A 157 -7.24 15.21 -2.84
N THR A 158 -8.52 15.24 -3.23
CA THR A 158 -9.32 16.44 -3.43
C THR A 158 -9.50 17.19 -2.12
N GLY A 159 -8.88 18.37 -2.02
CA GLY A 159 -8.97 19.25 -0.85
C GLY A 159 -7.73 19.25 0.05
N THR A 160 -6.72 18.43 -0.25
CA THR A 160 -5.45 18.42 0.48
C THR A 160 -4.36 19.14 -0.30
N THR A 161 -4.40 20.47 -0.35
CA THR A 161 -3.26 21.27 -0.84
C THR A 161 -2.88 22.36 0.17
N PRO A 162 -1.80 22.16 0.95
CA PRO A 162 -0.91 23.26 1.23
C PRO A 162 -0.13 23.51 -0.06
N TYR A 163 -0.40 24.64 -0.71
CA TYR A 163 0.45 25.19 -1.75
C TYR A 163 1.89 25.27 -1.22
N LEU A 164 2.75 24.33 -1.62
CA LEU A 164 4.19 24.51 -1.54
C LEU A 164 4.63 25.09 -2.88
N GLY A 165 5.22 26.29 -2.80
CA GLY A 165 5.50 27.16 -3.92
C GLY A 165 6.31 26.48 -5.02
N SER A 166 6.06 26.93 -6.25
CA SER A 166 6.79 26.60 -7.48
C SER A 166 8.31 26.66 -7.28
N GLY A 167 8.96 25.54 -6.97
CA GLY A 167 10.40 25.53 -6.68
C GLY A 167 11.13 24.19 -6.70
N ALA A 168 10.48 23.05 -6.41
CA ALA A 168 11.18 21.77 -6.21
C ALA A 168 10.69 20.65 -7.15
N ARG A 169 10.84 20.84 -8.47
CA ARG A 169 10.52 19.78 -9.46
C ARG A 169 11.33 18.52 -9.17
N GLY A 170 10.66 17.49 -8.63
CA GLY A 170 11.19 16.14 -8.41
C GLY A 170 10.98 15.59 -7.00
N MET A 171 10.88 16.44 -5.97
CA MET A 171 10.62 15.98 -4.58
C MET A 171 9.12 16.00 -4.22
N ASP A 172 8.34 16.83 -4.93
CA ASP A 172 6.91 17.01 -4.66
C ASP A 172 6.12 15.70 -4.80
N ASP A 173 6.39 14.91 -5.85
CA ASP A 173 5.69 13.65 -6.11
C ASP A 173 5.99 12.58 -5.03
N VAL A 174 7.22 12.56 -4.50
CA VAL A 174 7.60 11.65 -3.40
C VAL A 174 6.95 12.07 -2.09
N LEU A 175 6.90 13.38 -1.80
CA LEU A 175 6.20 13.90 -0.63
C LEU A 175 4.69 13.64 -0.70
N ALA A 176 4.10 13.78 -1.89
CA ALA A 176 2.72 13.40 -2.15
C ALA A 176 2.51 11.91 -1.88
N ALA A 177 3.39 11.04 -2.37
CA ALA A 177 3.34 9.60 -2.09
C ALA A 177 3.38 9.28 -0.58
N VAL A 178 4.21 9.97 0.20
CA VAL A 178 4.23 9.82 1.67
C VAL A 178 2.91 10.24 2.30
N ASN A 179 2.29 11.34 1.82
CA ASN A 179 0.99 11.77 2.32
C ASN A 179 -0.11 10.78 1.96
N ILE A 180 -0.14 10.29 0.72
CA ILE A 180 -1.07 9.25 0.25
C ILE A 180 -0.91 7.98 1.10
N ALA A 181 0.31 7.57 1.42
CA ALA A 181 0.58 6.43 2.29
C ALA A 181 -0.03 6.59 3.69
N ARG A 182 -0.30 7.82 4.16
CA ARG A 182 -0.84 8.10 5.49
C ARG A 182 -2.36 8.30 5.52
N LEU A 183 -2.98 8.56 4.38
CA LEU A 183 -4.42 8.74 4.28
C LEU A 183 -5.14 7.41 4.14
N SER A 184 -6.38 7.31 4.61
CA SER A 184 -7.24 6.15 4.34
C SER A 184 -7.87 6.27 2.95
N GLY A 185 -7.95 5.17 2.21
CA GLY A 185 -8.63 5.12 0.91
C GLY A 185 -9.79 4.11 0.85
N GLU A 186 -10.45 4.06 -0.30
CA GLU A 186 -11.46 3.05 -0.63
C GLU A 186 -10.79 1.83 -1.28
N ARG A 187 -11.09 0.63 -0.78
CA ARG A 187 -10.53 -0.60 -1.38
C ARG A 187 -11.11 -0.84 -2.77
N VAL A 188 -10.24 -1.03 -3.74
CA VAL A 188 -10.61 -1.22 -5.15
C VAL A 188 -9.87 -2.42 -5.73
N THR A 189 -10.55 -3.18 -6.59
CA THR A 189 -9.95 -4.29 -7.35
C THR A 189 -9.67 -3.91 -8.80
N SER A 190 -10.33 -2.86 -9.29
CA SER A 190 -10.16 -2.33 -10.62
C SER A 190 -10.65 -0.88 -10.67
N ARG A 191 -10.20 -0.13 -11.67
CA ARG A 191 -10.66 1.23 -11.93
C ARG A 191 -10.83 1.42 -13.44
N GLU A 192 -12.06 1.68 -13.85
CA GLU A 192 -12.38 2.03 -15.24
C GLU A 192 -12.33 3.55 -15.41
N VAL A 193 -11.69 4.01 -16.49
CA VAL A 193 -11.60 5.43 -16.83
C VAL A 193 -11.85 5.60 -18.31
N ASP A 194 -12.85 6.41 -18.66
CA ASP A 194 -13.02 6.89 -20.04
C ASP A 194 -12.20 8.19 -20.23
N PRO A 195 -11.15 8.18 -21.07
CA PRO A 195 -10.30 9.33 -21.28
C PRO A 195 -11.10 10.52 -21.85
N THR A 196 -10.98 11.67 -21.21
CA THR A 196 -11.56 12.90 -21.72
C THR A 196 -10.81 13.38 -22.97
N ALA A 197 -11.46 14.21 -23.78
CA ALA A 197 -10.83 14.83 -24.95
C ALA A 197 -9.52 15.57 -24.60
N GLY A 198 -9.48 16.24 -23.44
CA GLY A 198 -8.28 16.93 -22.97
C GLY A 198 -7.13 15.98 -22.57
N GLU A 199 -7.43 14.80 -22.05
CA GLU A 199 -6.43 13.77 -21.76
C GLU A 199 -5.89 13.14 -23.04
N LEU A 200 -6.77 12.81 -23.98
CA LEU A 200 -6.36 12.31 -25.31
C LEU A 200 -5.48 13.33 -26.03
N GLN A 201 -5.83 14.61 -25.99
CA GLN A 201 -5.02 15.67 -26.59
C GLN A 201 -3.62 15.73 -25.95
N ARG A 202 -3.51 15.62 -24.62
CA ARG A 202 -2.21 15.58 -23.93
C ARG A 202 -1.35 14.39 -24.38
N ILE A 203 -1.96 13.22 -24.59
CA ILE A 203 -1.27 12.04 -25.10
C ILE A 203 -0.76 12.27 -26.53
N LYS A 204 -1.59 12.86 -27.39
CA LYS A 204 -1.20 13.24 -28.76
C LYS A 204 -0.04 14.23 -28.77
N ASP A 205 -0.12 15.29 -27.98
CA ASP A 205 0.93 16.30 -27.86
C ASP A 205 2.25 15.68 -27.37
N ARG A 206 2.17 14.72 -26.44
CA ARG A 206 3.33 13.93 -25.97
C ARG A 206 3.91 13.06 -27.08
N SER A 207 3.06 12.38 -27.86
CA SER A 207 3.51 11.54 -28.98
C SER A 207 4.31 12.35 -30.01
N ARG A 208 3.86 13.58 -30.29
CA ARG A 208 4.55 14.52 -31.17
C ARG A 208 5.94 14.89 -30.66
N GLN A 209 6.07 15.17 -29.37
CA GLN A 209 7.34 15.53 -28.73
C GLN A 209 8.37 14.38 -28.73
N VAL A 210 7.91 13.13 -28.62
CA VAL A 210 8.78 11.94 -28.60
C VAL A 210 9.14 11.48 -30.02
N SER A 211 8.27 11.77 -31.00
CA SER A 211 8.47 11.39 -32.39
C SER A 211 9.68 12.09 -33.01
N ALA A 212 10.56 11.33 -33.66
CA ALA A 212 11.69 11.88 -34.42
C ALA A 212 11.25 12.75 -35.62
N ASP A 213 10.04 12.53 -36.14
CA ASP A 213 9.50 13.20 -37.32
C ASP A 213 8.30 14.13 -36.98
N ASP A 214 8.15 14.56 -35.72
CA ASP A 214 7.05 15.44 -35.27
C ASP A 214 5.64 14.86 -35.56
N ARG A 215 5.53 13.53 -35.62
CA ARG A 215 4.26 12.83 -35.90
C ARG A 215 3.38 12.75 -34.66
N THR A 216 2.08 12.95 -34.87
CA THR A 216 1.05 12.85 -33.83
C THR A 216 0.18 11.63 -34.09
N ILE A 217 -0.02 10.78 -33.08
CA ILE A 217 -0.93 9.62 -33.19
C ILE A 217 -2.40 10.05 -33.31
N ASP A 218 -3.23 9.20 -33.92
CA ASP A 218 -4.68 9.44 -34.04
C ASP A 218 -5.44 9.19 -32.72
N ASP A 219 -6.74 9.52 -32.68
CA ASP A 219 -7.58 9.32 -31.48
C ASP A 219 -7.71 7.86 -31.05
N ALA A 220 -7.73 6.93 -32.01
CA ALA A 220 -7.87 5.51 -31.72
C ALA A 220 -6.62 4.98 -31.00
N LEU A 221 -5.44 5.36 -31.48
CA LEU A 221 -4.17 5.06 -30.85
C LEU A 221 -4.00 5.79 -29.52
N ALA A 222 -4.41 7.06 -29.43
CA ALA A 222 -4.36 7.81 -28.17
C ALA A 222 -5.24 7.17 -27.08
N ARG A 223 -6.41 6.63 -27.45
CA ARG A 223 -7.26 5.86 -26.52
C ARG A 223 -6.58 4.59 -26.04
N ARG A 224 -5.96 3.82 -26.94
CA ARG A 224 -5.20 2.61 -26.59
C ARG A 224 -4.02 2.90 -25.67
N VAL A 225 -3.36 4.03 -25.86
CA VAL A 225 -2.32 4.49 -24.92
C VAL A 225 -2.91 4.86 -23.56
N ALA A 226 -4.07 5.51 -23.55
CA ALA A 226 -4.75 5.89 -22.32
C ALA A 226 -5.27 4.68 -21.52
N THR A 227 -5.70 3.61 -22.19
CA THR A 227 -6.15 2.37 -21.53
C THR A 227 -5.00 1.45 -21.10
N GLY A 228 -3.76 1.77 -21.51
CA GLY A 228 -2.58 0.95 -21.21
C GLY A 228 -2.31 -0.16 -22.23
N ASP A 229 -3.14 -0.30 -23.27
CA ASP A 229 -2.97 -1.31 -24.33
C ASP A 229 -1.71 -1.09 -25.18
N LEU A 230 -1.22 0.15 -25.24
CA LEU A 230 0.00 0.51 -25.95
C LEU A 230 0.83 1.53 -25.15
N SER A 231 2.14 1.45 -25.25
CA SER A 231 3.02 2.58 -24.98
C SER A 231 2.95 3.62 -26.09
N ILE A 232 3.45 4.84 -25.82
CA ILE A 232 3.55 5.90 -26.85
C ILE A 232 4.44 5.45 -28.01
N GLU A 233 5.51 4.72 -27.73
CA GLU A 233 6.46 4.25 -28.73
C GLU A 233 5.86 3.17 -29.65
N GLU A 234 5.12 2.23 -29.07
CA GLU A 234 4.37 1.22 -29.84
C GLU A 234 3.27 1.88 -30.68
N ALA A 235 2.54 2.85 -30.12
CA ALA A 235 1.53 3.60 -30.86
C ALA A 235 2.13 4.41 -32.03
N LEU A 236 3.30 5.03 -31.86
CA LEU A 236 4.02 5.71 -32.94
C LEU A 236 4.51 4.75 -34.02
N THR A 237 4.90 3.54 -33.64
CA THR A 237 5.32 2.48 -34.57
C THR A 237 4.13 2.02 -35.40
N GLU A 238 3.00 1.68 -34.76
CA GLU A 238 1.78 1.27 -35.47
C GLU A 238 1.25 2.40 -36.38
N HIS A 239 1.33 3.65 -35.94
CA HIS A 239 0.94 4.79 -36.76
C HIS A 239 1.80 4.96 -38.02
N ARG A 240 3.07 4.52 -38.00
CA ARG A 240 3.98 4.58 -39.15
C ARG A 240 3.67 3.53 -40.21
N GLU A 241 3.07 2.41 -39.80
CA GLU A 241 2.72 1.29 -40.69
C GLU A 241 1.38 1.48 -41.41
N ARG A 242 0.64 2.54 -41.08
CA ARG A 242 -0.62 2.96 -41.74
C ARG A 242 -0.36 4.01 -42.82
#